data_AF-A0A5C0SEM3-F1
#
_entry.id   AF-A0A5C0SEM3-F1
#
_cell.length_a   1.000
_cell.length_b   1.000
_cell.length_c   1.000
_cell.angle_alpha   90.00
_cell.angle_beta   90.00
_cell.angle_gamma   90.00
#
_symmetry.space_group_name_H-M   'P 1'
#
loop_
_entity.id
_entity.type
_entity.pdbx_description
1 polymer ?
#
loop_
_entity_poly.entity_id
_entity_poly.type
_entity_poly.pdbx_seq_one_letter_code
_entity_poly.pdbx_strand_id
1 'polypeptide(L)'
;MRILHTSDWHLGRIFHGVHLTNDQAYLLDKFIELVKDIKPDVILVSGDIFDRSVPPTEAINLLDDVVSKILIDYCVPIIMIAGNHDSPDRLGFGSRILKGRGLNISGKLITDIKPVVIYDDYGPVNFYTIPYVEVATVRETFDDKGINVHDEAMFKVINHIRGSMNTDSRNVLIAHAFVAGGEESESERPLSVGGSSVVNASYFKSFDYVALGHLHRAQRVGAENIRYSGSLMKYSFSEVNHKKGICFIEMDEKGNVLIENIELKPKKDLRCIEGYLDEILKGPKNGENKDDYICVTLKDEGAILDAMGKLRKVYPNVVHIERPQFTINNDCVGADKDFKKMSEIDLFASFYKQVTQSTFTDEYKTVFKNILDQYYSVMRGE
;
A
#
# COMPACT_ATOMS: atom_id res chain seq x y z
N MET A 1 11.70 21.09 -17.18
CA MET A 1 11.45 20.86 -15.73
C MET A 1 11.72 19.42 -15.31
N ARG A 2 12.40 19.22 -14.17
CA ARG A 2 12.64 17.93 -13.49
C ARG A 2 11.69 17.75 -12.32
N ILE A 3 10.97 16.65 -12.29
CA ILE A 3 9.95 16.35 -11.27
C ILE A 3 10.28 14.99 -10.65
N LEU A 4 10.18 14.87 -9.33
CA LEU A 4 10.12 13.58 -8.65
C LEU A 4 8.69 13.33 -8.16
N HIS A 5 8.12 12.19 -8.50
CA HIS A 5 6.79 11.78 -8.07
C HIS A 5 6.85 10.49 -7.25
N THR A 6 6.28 10.56 -6.05
CA THR A 6 6.16 9.46 -5.09
C THR A 6 4.77 9.46 -4.45
N SER A 7 4.37 8.34 -3.84
CA SER A 7 3.03 8.16 -3.27
C SER A 7 3.06 7.07 -2.20
N ASP A 8 1.94 6.95 -1.46
CA ASP A 8 1.64 5.78 -0.64
C ASP A 8 2.76 5.42 0.35
N TRP A 9 3.23 6.45 1.07
CA TRP A 9 4.30 6.29 2.06
C TRP A 9 3.85 5.47 3.26
N HIS A 10 2.58 5.58 3.67
CA HIS A 10 2.00 4.87 4.82
C HIS A 10 2.87 4.95 6.06
N LEU A 11 3.36 6.14 6.40
CA LEU A 11 4.27 6.33 7.53
C LEU A 11 3.66 5.81 8.84
N GLY A 12 4.45 5.01 9.57
CA GLY A 12 4.03 4.41 10.84
C GLY A 12 3.29 3.07 10.69
N ARG A 13 3.30 2.46 9.50
CA ARG A 13 2.68 1.16 9.26
C ARG A 13 3.27 0.06 10.13
N ILE A 14 2.40 -0.87 10.54
CA ILE A 14 2.76 -2.11 11.22
C ILE A 14 2.44 -3.27 10.28
N PHE A 15 3.43 -4.08 9.96
CA PHE A 15 3.29 -5.23 9.06
C PHE A 15 3.55 -6.52 9.85
N HIS A 16 2.51 -7.36 10.00
CA HIS A 16 2.55 -8.60 10.79
C HIS A 16 3.18 -8.42 12.19
N GLY A 17 2.80 -7.34 12.88
CA GLY A 17 3.31 -7.01 14.22
C GLY A 17 4.69 -6.35 14.25
N VAL A 18 5.31 -6.10 13.10
CA VAL A 18 6.59 -5.37 13.00
C VAL A 18 6.34 -3.91 12.63
N HIS A 19 6.89 -2.98 13.41
CA HIS A 19 6.89 -1.56 13.09
C HIS A 19 7.88 -1.27 11.95
N LEU A 20 7.40 -0.64 10.87
CA LEU A 20 8.22 -0.36 9.69
C LEU A 20 8.87 1.03 9.69
N THR A 21 8.58 1.90 10.66
CA THR A 21 9.01 3.32 10.66
C THR A 21 10.51 3.50 10.45
N ASN A 22 11.36 2.64 11.03
CA ASN A 22 12.82 2.72 10.85
C ASN A 22 13.26 2.31 9.45
N ASP A 23 12.62 1.30 8.85
CA ASP A 23 12.89 0.86 7.49
C ASP A 23 12.36 1.88 6.46
N GLN A 24 11.23 2.53 6.76
CA GLN A 24 10.70 3.68 6.02
C GLN A 24 11.68 4.87 6.08
N ALA A 25 12.20 5.21 7.26
CA ALA A 25 13.19 6.28 7.43
C ALA A 25 14.45 6.04 6.60
N TYR A 26 14.95 4.81 6.57
CA TYR A 26 16.10 4.45 5.74
C TYR A 26 15.85 4.70 4.24
N LEU A 27 14.68 4.32 3.72
CA LEU A 27 14.32 4.56 2.32
C LEU A 27 14.12 6.05 2.02
N LEU A 28 13.57 6.81 2.96
CA LEU A 28 13.41 8.25 2.81
C LEU A 28 14.75 8.99 2.86
N ASP A 29 15.72 8.53 3.65
CA ASP A 29 17.09 9.03 3.57
C ASP A 29 17.72 8.74 2.19
N LYS A 30 17.46 7.57 1.59
CA LYS A 30 17.85 7.29 0.19
C LYS A 30 17.13 8.18 -0.83
N PHE A 31 15.86 8.48 -0.60
CA PHE A 31 15.14 9.45 -1.41
C PHE A 31 15.75 10.85 -1.29
N ILE A 32 16.15 11.29 -0.09
CA ILE A 32 16.84 12.57 0.12
C ILE A 32 18.20 12.60 -0.60
N GLU A 33 18.96 11.50 -0.58
CA GLU A 33 20.19 11.36 -1.39
C GLU A 33 19.88 11.59 -2.89
N LEU A 34 18.79 11.01 -3.42
CA LEU A 34 18.37 11.26 -4.80
C LEU A 34 17.98 12.72 -5.06
N VAL A 35 17.27 13.36 -4.13
CA VAL A 35 16.90 14.79 -4.23
C VAL A 35 18.15 15.65 -4.36
N LYS A 36 19.18 15.37 -3.56
CA LYS A 36 20.47 16.07 -3.61
C LYS A 36 21.17 15.94 -4.96
N ASP A 37 21.16 14.74 -5.53
CA ASP A 37 21.89 14.43 -6.76
C ASP A 37 21.15 14.92 -8.01
N ILE A 38 19.84 14.68 -8.08
CA ILE A 38 18.98 15.03 -9.22
C ILE A 38 18.70 16.53 -9.26
N LYS A 39 18.55 17.16 -8.08
CA LYS A 39 18.12 18.55 -7.90
C LYS A 39 16.83 18.84 -8.67
N PRO A 40 15.72 18.17 -8.32
CA PRO A 40 14.45 18.39 -9.02
C PRO A 40 13.92 19.79 -8.79
N ASP A 41 13.16 20.31 -9.74
CA ASP A 41 12.48 21.59 -9.64
C ASP A 41 11.27 21.49 -8.67
N VAL A 42 10.69 20.31 -8.53
CA VAL A 42 9.57 20.04 -7.62
C VAL A 42 9.43 18.55 -7.27
N ILE A 43 8.95 18.28 -6.06
CA ILE A 43 8.56 16.94 -5.60
C ILE A 43 7.03 16.86 -5.46
N LEU A 44 6.45 15.80 -6.00
CA LEU A 44 5.02 15.49 -5.92
C LEU A 44 4.82 14.29 -5.00
N VAL A 45 3.96 14.44 -3.98
CA VAL A 45 3.55 13.35 -3.09
C VAL A 45 2.04 13.14 -3.20
N SER A 46 1.63 12.12 -3.95
CA SER A 46 0.23 11.92 -4.39
C SER A 46 -0.66 11.16 -3.39
N GLY A 47 -0.43 11.36 -2.09
CA GLY A 47 -1.32 10.89 -1.02
C GLY A 47 -0.84 9.65 -0.26
N ASP A 48 -1.64 9.27 0.73
CA ASP A 48 -1.37 8.22 1.72
C ASP A 48 -0.02 8.41 2.41
N ILE A 49 0.14 9.60 2.99
CA ILE A 49 1.35 10.00 3.73
C ILE A 49 1.48 9.16 4.99
N PHE A 50 0.39 9.04 5.73
CA PHE A 50 0.30 8.24 6.95
C PHE A 50 -0.54 6.99 6.74
N ASP A 51 -0.19 5.90 7.42
CA ASP A 51 -0.96 4.64 7.36
C ASP A 51 -2.37 4.76 7.97
N ARG A 52 -2.57 5.78 8.82
CA ARG A 52 -3.84 6.02 9.53
C ARG A 52 -4.07 7.50 9.79
N SER A 53 -5.34 7.86 9.91
CA SER A 53 -5.80 9.25 10.10
C SER A 53 -5.32 9.90 11.40
N VAL A 54 -4.97 9.08 12.40
CA VAL A 54 -4.31 9.48 13.64
C VAL A 54 -2.94 8.80 13.71
N PRO A 55 -1.90 9.36 13.06
CA PRO A 55 -0.58 8.74 13.00
C PRO A 55 0.10 8.67 14.38
N PRO A 56 0.99 7.69 14.60
CA PRO A 56 1.87 7.70 15.77
C PRO A 56 2.88 8.85 15.71
N THR A 57 3.40 9.28 16.86
CA THR A 57 4.33 10.42 16.97
C THR A 57 5.59 10.22 16.13
N GLU A 58 6.11 8.99 16.08
CA GLU A 58 7.32 8.66 15.33
C GLU A 58 7.14 8.87 13.83
N ALA A 59 5.94 8.61 13.29
CA ALA A 59 5.61 8.87 11.89
C ALA A 59 5.52 10.37 11.59
N ILE A 60 4.95 11.14 12.53
CA ILE A 60 4.86 12.61 12.41
C ILE A 60 6.26 13.22 12.39
N ASN A 61 7.13 12.80 13.32
CA ASN A 61 8.51 13.28 13.39
C ASN A 61 9.30 12.90 12.14
N LEU A 62 9.11 11.68 11.62
CA LEU A 62 9.77 11.26 10.38
C LEU A 62 9.34 12.12 9.19
N LEU A 63 8.05 12.44 9.07
CA LEU A 63 7.58 13.35 8.01
C LEU A 63 8.23 14.74 8.16
N ASP A 64 8.24 15.28 9.38
CA ASP A 64 8.83 16.58 9.69
C ASP A 64 10.32 16.63 9.33
N ASP A 65 11.10 15.62 9.71
CA ASP A 65 12.53 15.51 9.41
C ASP A 65 12.78 15.49 7.88
N VAL A 66 12.02 14.67 7.15
CA VAL A 66 12.19 14.51 5.70
C VAL A 66 11.82 15.79 4.96
N VAL A 67 10.65 16.35 5.28
CA VAL A 67 10.15 17.58 4.64
C VAL A 67 11.05 18.76 4.97
N SER A 68 11.52 18.87 6.22
CA SER A 68 12.46 19.91 6.65
C SER A 68 13.79 19.82 5.91
N LYS A 69 14.41 18.63 5.81
CA LYS A 69 15.65 18.45 5.03
C LYS A 69 15.46 18.90 3.58
N ILE A 70 14.39 18.47 2.91
CA ILE A 70 14.12 18.81 1.50
C ILE A 70 13.93 20.32 1.31
N LEU A 71 13.10 20.95 2.14
CA LEU A 71 12.74 22.36 1.97
C LEU A 71 13.84 23.31 2.47
N ILE A 72 14.49 23.00 3.59
CA ILE A 72 15.45 23.90 4.25
C ILE A 72 16.84 23.71 3.67
N ASP A 73 17.30 22.46 3.53
CA ASP A 73 18.67 22.18 3.12
C ASP A 73 18.83 22.20 1.60
N TYR A 74 17.82 21.69 0.87
CA TYR A 74 17.86 21.59 -0.60
C TYR A 74 17.01 22.62 -1.32
N CYS A 75 16.14 23.36 -0.62
CA CYS A 75 15.29 24.40 -1.20
C CYS A 75 14.39 23.89 -2.34
N VAL A 76 14.00 22.62 -2.30
CA VAL A 76 13.14 22.00 -3.32
C VAL A 76 11.68 22.09 -2.88
N PRO A 77 10.77 22.70 -3.67
CA PRO A 77 9.36 22.78 -3.31
C PRO A 77 8.70 21.40 -3.36
N ILE A 78 7.71 21.21 -2.48
CA ILE A 78 6.94 19.97 -2.34
C ILE A 78 5.46 20.30 -2.55
N ILE A 79 4.78 19.50 -3.37
CA ILE A 79 3.33 19.51 -3.51
C ILE A 79 2.80 18.15 -3.03
N MET A 80 2.01 18.18 -1.97
CA MET A 80 1.51 17.01 -1.27
C MET A 80 -0.01 17.06 -1.21
N ILE A 81 -0.67 15.93 -1.42
CA ILE A 81 -2.12 15.81 -1.27
C ILE A 81 -2.45 14.78 -0.17
N ALA A 82 -3.64 14.86 0.42
CA ALA A 82 -4.14 13.80 1.29
C ALA A 82 -4.65 12.60 0.47
N GLY A 83 -4.31 11.38 0.90
CA GLY A 83 -4.94 10.15 0.40
C GLY A 83 -6.12 9.71 1.26
N ASN A 84 -6.61 8.48 1.04
CA ASN A 84 -7.77 7.94 1.77
C ASN A 84 -7.42 7.45 3.19
N HIS A 85 -6.14 7.28 3.52
CA HIS A 85 -5.69 6.95 4.87
C HIS A 85 -5.46 8.20 5.74
N ASP A 86 -5.13 9.31 5.11
CA ASP A 86 -4.81 10.56 5.78
C ASP A 86 -6.06 11.23 6.38
N SER A 87 -5.86 12.06 7.40
CA SER A 87 -6.89 13.02 7.82
C SER A 87 -6.70 14.33 7.05
N PRO A 88 -7.65 14.74 6.19
CA PRO A 88 -7.54 15.98 5.41
C PRO A 88 -7.26 17.23 6.25
N ASP A 89 -7.93 17.34 7.40
CA ASP A 89 -7.76 18.47 8.33
C ASP A 89 -6.40 18.48 9.01
N ARG A 90 -5.94 17.31 9.49
CA ARG A 90 -4.67 17.21 10.22
C ARG A 90 -3.49 17.43 9.29
N LEU A 91 -3.50 16.79 8.12
CA LEU A 91 -2.44 16.96 7.13
C LEU A 91 -2.44 18.40 6.59
N GLY A 92 -3.61 18.99 6.34
CA GLY A 92 -3.74 20.37 5.86
C GLY A 92 -3.42 21.46 6.89
N PHE A 93 -3.16 21.11 8.15
CA PHE A 93 -2.85 22.07 9.20
C PHE A 93 -1.56 22.85 8.87
N GLY A 94 -1.57 24.17 9.05
CA GLY A 94 -0.40 25.02 8.78
C GLY A 94 -0.10 25.27 7.30
N SER A 95 -0.79 24.61 6.36
CA SER A 95 -0.56 24.73 4.91
C SER A 95 -0.50 26.17 4.39
N ARG A 96 -1.36 27.08 4.90
CA ARG A 96 -1.36 28.50 4.51
C ARG A 96 -0.06 29.22 4.82
N ILE A 97 0.61 28.86 5.93
CA ILE A 97 1.88 29.46 6.35
C ILE A 97 3.03 28.82 5.56
N LEU A 98 2.98 27.49 5.42
CA LEU A 98 4.03 26.68 4.79
C LEU A 98 4.10 26.87 3.27
N LYS A 99 2.99 27.26 2.63
CA LYS A 99 2.94 27.59 1.20
C LYS A 99 3.98 28.62 0.78
N GLY A 100 4.20 29.66 1.60
CA GLY A 100 5.21 30.70 1.33
C GLY A 100 6.66 30.21 1.42
N ARG A 101 6.89 28.99 1.91
CA ARG A 101 8.19 28.33 2.02
C ARG A 101 8.38 27.18 1.03
N GLY A 102 7.45 27.01 0.08
CA GLY A 102 7.55 25.98 -0.96
C GLY A 102 6.83 24.67 -0.63
N LEU A 103 6.17 24.55 0.54
CA LEU A 103 5.38 23.38 0.89
C LEU A 103 3.89 23.63 0.66
N ASN A 104 3.37 23.03 -0.41
CA ASN A 104 1.96 23.11 -0.79
C ASN A 104 1.26 21.82 -0.38
N ILE A 105 0.34 21.91 0.58
CA ILE A 105 -0.45 20.76 1.04
C ILE A 105 -1.92 20.97 0.68
N SER A 106 -2.47 20.06 -0.10
CA SER A 106 -3.90 19.98 -0.42
C SER A 106 -4.53 18.88 0.43
N GLY A 107 -5.07 19.25 1.59
CA GLY A 107 -5.78 18.33 2.47
C GLY A 107 -7.23 18.13 2.05
N LYS A 108 -8.04 19.18 2.14
CA LYS A 108 -9.47 19.17 1.79
C LYS A 108 -9.71 19.70 0.38
N LEU A 109 -10.72 19.14 -0.28
CA LEU A 109 -11.30 19.72 -1.48
C LEU A 109 -11.97 21.07 -1.14
N ILE A 110 -11.71 22.07 -1.97
CA ILE A 110 -12.34 23.39 -1.90
C ILE A 110 -12.83 23.78 -3.30
N THR A 111 -13.76 24.73 -3.37
CA THR A 111 -14.31 25.22 -4.65
C THR A 111 -13.32 26.05 -5.46
N ASP A 112 -12.43 26.80 -4.80
CA ASP A 112 -11.41 27.64 -5.45
C ASP A 112 -10.12 26.82 -5.71
N ILE A 113 -10.18 25.91 -6.68
CA ILE A 113 -9.03 25.08 -7.08
C ILE A 113 -8.09 25.90 -7.97
N LYS A 114 -7.05 26.48 -7.35
CA LYS A 114 -5.99 27.22 -8.05
C LYS A 114 -4.73 26.36 -8.16
N PRO A 115 -4.04 26.37 -9.31
CA PRO A 115 -2.79 25.64 -9.44
C PRO A 115 -1.69 26.28 -8.58
N VAL A 116 -0.75 25.45 -8.16
CA VAL A 116 0.58 25.92 -7.77
C VAL A 116 1.35 26.16 -9.06
N VAL A 117 1.89 27.35 -9.26
CA VAL A 117 2.62 27.70 -10.49
C VAL A 117 4.10 27.73 -10.18
N ILE A 118 4.88 26.92 -10.92
CA ILE A 118 6.34 26.90 -10.85
C ILE A 118 6.88 27.25 -12.23
N TYR A 119 7.89 28.11 -12.28
CA TYR A 119 8.51 28.56 -13.53
C TYR A 119 9.81 27.79 -13.76
N ASP A 120 10.01 27.33 -15.00
CA ASP A 120 11.34 26.97 -15.51
C ASP A 120 11.72 27.93 -16.66
N ASP A 121 12.82 27.65 -17.36
CA ASP A 121 13.32 28.46 -18.47
C ASP A 121 12.34 28.59 -19.65
N TYR A 122 11.34 27.71 -19.76
CA TYR A 122 10.32 27.70 -20.82
C TYR A 122 9.01 28.37 -20.40
N GLY A 123 8.89 28.81 -19.15
CA GLY A 123 7.73 29.50 -18.62
C GLY A 123 6.97 28.72 -17.54
N PRO A 124 5.69 29.04 -17.30
CA PRO A 124 4.94 28.46 -16.19
C PRO A 124 4.58 26.99 -16.44
N VAL A 125 4.59 26.21 -15.35
CA VAL A 125 3.98 24.89 -15.23
C VAL A 125 2.96 24.95 -14.09
N ASN A 126 1.71 24.60 -14.40
CA ASN A 126 0.59 24.63 -13.46
C ASN A 126 0.40 23.24 -12.84
N PHE A 127 0.42 23.18 -11.51
CA PHE A 127 0.19 21.95 -10.75
C PHE A 127 -1.17 22.02 -10.06
N TYR A 128 -2.11 21.21 -10.54
CA TYR A 128 -3.44 21.06 -9.96
C TYR A 128 -3.46 19.88 -9.00
N THR A 129 -4.18 20.01 -7.89
CA THR A 129 -4.25 18.99 -6.84
C THR A 129 -5.69 18.55 -6.60
N ILE A 130 -5.92 17.24 -6.58
CA ILE A 130 -7.17 16.62 -6.17
C ILE A 130 -6.84 15.62 -5.05
N PRO A 131 -7.01 15.97 -3.77
CA PRO A 131 -6.85 14.99 -2.70
C PRO A 131 -7.88 13.87 -2.86
N TYR A 132 -7.73 12.79 -2.10
CA TYR A 132 -8.80 11.81 -2.01
C TYR A 132 -10.09 12.47 -1.52
N VAL A 133 -11.19 12.22 -2.24
CA VAL A 133 -12.48 12.84 -1.98
C VAL A 133 -13.58 11.79 -2.00
N GLU A 134 -14.40 11.84 -0.95
CA GLU A 134 -15.65 11.09 -0.89
C GLU A 134 -16.70 11.72 -1.80
N VAL A 135 -17.58 10.89 -2.38
CA VAL A 135 -18.69 11.34 -3.22
C VAL A 135 -19.52 12.42 -2.51
N ALA A 136 -19.81 12.22 -1.22
CA ALA A 136 -20.56 13.17 -0.41
C ALA A 136 -19.88 14.54 -0.32
N THR A 137 -18.55 14.57 -0.17
CA THR A 137 -17.77 15.82 -0.13
C THR A 137 -17.86 16.57 -1.45
N VAL A 138 -17.80 15.88 -2.58
CA VAL A 138 -17.92 16.53 -3.90
C VAL A 138 -19.34 17.09 -4.10
N ARG A 139 -20.38 16.31 -3.74
CA ARG A 139 -21.78 16.79 -3.77
C ARG A 139 -21.97 18.08 -2.98
N GLU A 140 -21.46 18.10 -1.74
CA GLU A 140 -21.59 19.25 -0.84
C GLU A 140 -20.78 20.45 -1.36
N THR A 141 -19.53 20.22 -1.78
CA THR A 141 -18.63 21.28 -2.24
C THR A 141 -19.16 21.99 -3.50
N PHE A 142 -19.77 21.25 -4.43
CA PHE A 142 -20.26 21.79 -5.70
C PHE A 142 -21.79 21.92 -5.78
N ASP A 143 -22.51 21.70 -4.67
CA ASP A 143 -23.98 21.67 -4.59
C ASP A 143 -24.63 20.83 -5.71
N ASP A 144 -24.06 19.65 -5.97
CA ASP A 144 -24.49 18.76 -7.06
C ASP A 144 -24.97 17.42 -6.52
N LYS A 145 -26.29 17.33 -6.28
CA LYS A 145 -26.94 16.14 -5.75
C LYS A 145 -26.98 14.96 -6.72
N GLY A 146 -26.63 15.17 -8.00
CA GLY A 146 -26.70 14.16 -9.05
C GLY A 146 -25.52 13.18 -9.04
N ILE A 147 -24.42 13.53 -8.36
CA ILE A 147 -23.20 12.71 -8.31
C ILE A 147 -23.44 11.52 -7.38
N ASN A 148 -23.24 10.27 -7.79
CA ASN A 148 -23.52 9.09 -6.97
C ASN A 148 -22.35 8.13 -6.81
N VAL A 149 -21.37 8.21 -7.70
CA VAL A 149 -20.21 7.32 -7.75
C VAL A 149 -18.93 8.13 -7.89
N HIS A 150 -17.78 7.51 -7.60
CA HIS A 150 -16.49 8.22 -7.65
C HIS A 150 -16.13 8.69 -9.06
N ASP A 151 -16.55 7.98 -10.11
CA ASP A 151 -16.34 8.38 -11.50
C ASP A 151 -16.96 9.76 -11.81
N GLU A 152 -18.24 9.94 -11.48
CA GLU A 152 -18.97 11.21 -11.63
C GLU A 152 -18.36 12.31 -10.76
N ALA A 153 -17.94 11.96 -9.55
CA ALA A 153 -17.32 12.89 -8.62
C ALA A 153 -16.01 13.43 -9.21
N MET A 154 -15.12 12.55 -9.68
CA MET A 154 -13.87 12.95 -10.33
C MET A 154 -14.13 13.76 -11.60
N PHE A 155 -15.09 13.33 -12.44
CA PHE A 155 -15.47 14.06 -13.63
C PHE A 155 -15.89 15.51 -13.33
N LYS A 156 -16.69 15.70 -12.26
CA LYS A 156 -17.10 17.04 -11.80
C LYS A 156 -15.89 17.90 -11.43
N VAL A 157 -14.98 17.37 -10.61
CA VAL A 157 -13.79 18.13 -10.16
C VAL A 157 -12.89 18.48 -11.35
N ILE A 158 -12.62 17.52 -12.23
CA ILE A 158 -11.78 17.73 -13.41
C ILE A 158 -12.41 18.78 -14.35
N ASN A 159 -13.71 18.75 -14.59
CA ASN A 159 -14.37 19.76 -15.43
C ASN A 159 -14.36 21.14 -14.79
N HIS A 160 -14.47 21.22 -13.47
CA HIS A 160 -14.32 22.48 -12.75
C HIS A 160 -12.91 23.07 -12.95
N ILE A 161 -11.87 22.23 -12.85
CA ILE A 161 -10.48 22.62 -13.13
C ILE A 161 -10.34 23.10 -14.59
N ARG A 162 -10.85 22.32 -15.55
CA ARG A 162 -10.80 22.67 -16.99
C ARG A 162 -11.45 24.02 -17.31
N GLY A 163 -12.50 24.40 -16.59
CA GLY A 163 -13.18 25.69 -16.78
C GLY A 163 -12.28 26.92 -16.52
N SER A 164 -11.18 26.75 -15.79
CA SER A 164 -10.21 27.82 -15.47
C SER A 164 -8.77 27.49 -15.89
N MET A 165 -8.56 26.35 -16.57
CA MET A 165 -7.25 25.89 -16.99
C MET A 165 -6.75 26.70 -18.19
N ASN A 166 -5.51 27.17 -18.11
CA ASN A 166 -4.83 27.70 -19.29
C ASN A 166 -4.22 26.56 -20.11
N THR A 167 -4.84 26.24 -21.24
CA THR A 167 -4.38 25.16 -22.13
C THR A 167 -3.13 25.49 -22.93
N ASP A 168 -2.71 26.76 -22.96
CA ASP A 168 -1.46 27.18 -23.61
C ASP A 168 -0.25 27.03 -22.68
N SER A 169 -0.48 26.71 -21.40
CA SER A 169 0.57 26.40 -20.42
C SER A 169 0.71 24.90 -20.24
N ARG A 170 1.85 24.47 -19.69
CA ARG A 170 2.04 23.07 -19.27
C ARG A 170 1.26 22.80 -17.98
N ASN A 171 0.49 21.73 -17.93
CA ASN A 171 -0.44 21.41 -16.85
C ASN A 171 -0.18 20.00 -16.31
N VAL A 172 0.10 19.91 -15.00
CA VAL A 172 0.29 18.67 -14.25
C VAL A 172 -0.85 18.48 -13.27
N LEU A 173 -1.37 17.27 -13.17
CA LEU A 173 -2.35 16.89 -12.15
C LEU A 173 -1.70 15.98 -11.11
N ILE A 174 -1.98 16.22 -9.83
CA ILE A 174 -1.70 15.30 -8.73
C ILE A 174 -3.04 14.86 -8.15
N ALA A 175 -3.32 13.57 -8.16
CA ALA A 175 -4.60 13.03 -7.70
C ALA A 175 -4.45 11.70 -6.95
N HIS A 176 -5.37 11.43 -6.03
CA HIS A 176 -5.43 10.16 -5.31
C HIS A 176 -6.77 9.49 -5.58
N ALA A 177 -6.77 8.44 -6.41
CA ALA A 177 -7.99 7.77 -6.87
C ALA A 177 -7.70 6.39 -7.43
N PHE A 178 -8.69 5.51 -7.46
CA PHE A 178 -8.61 4.26 -8.20
C PHE A 178 -9.06 4.44 -9.65
N VAL A 179 -8.11 4.36 -10.59
CA VAL A 179 -8.34 4.59 -12.02
C VAL A 179 -8.42 3.26 -12.79
N ALA A 180 -9.42 3.15 -13.67
CA ALA A 180 -9.70 1.97 -14.47
C ALA A 180 -8.47 1.47 -15.24
N GLY A 181 -8.17 0.18 -15.11
CA GLY A 181 -7.00 -0.45 -15.74
C GLY A 181 -5.74 -0.46 -14.86
N GLY A 182 -5.82 0.06 -13.63
CA GLY A 182 -4.80 -0.16 -12.62
C GLY A 182 -4.92 -1.53 -11.94
N GLU A 183 -3.77 -2.12 -11.62
CA GLU A 183 -3.64 -3.37 -10.87
C GLU A 183 -3.51 -3.07 -9.36
N GLU A 184 -4.38 -3.66 -8.55
CA GLU A 184 -4.39 -3.56 -7.09
C GLU A 184 -3.50 -4.63 -6.44
N SER A 185 -3.10 -4.38 -5.19
CA SER A 185 -2.54 -5.38 -4.27
C SER A 185 -3.48 -5.55 -3.06
N GLU A 186 -3.20 -6.50 -2.16
CA GLU A 186 -4.08 -6.73 -0.99
C GLU A 186 -3.93 -5.68 0.13
N SER A 187 -2.89 -4.86 0.04
CA SER A 187 -2.55 -3.86 1.06
C SER A 187 -3.34 -2.57 0.98
N GLU A 188 -3.91 -2.30 -0.19
CA GLU A 188 -4.74 -1.16 -0.53
C GLU A 188 -6.10 -1.32 0.15
N ARG A 189 -6.66 -0.23 0.69
CA ARG A 189 -8.03 -0.29 1.21
C ARG A 189 -9.01 -0.28 0.03
N PRO A 190 -9.91 -1.27 -0.07
CA PRO A 190 -10.97 -1.23 -1.06
C PRO A 190 -11.78 0.06 -0.89
N LEU A 191 -11.80 0.91 -1.91
CA LEU A 191 -12.54 2.17 -1.87
C LEU A 191 -14.06 1.93 -1.86
N SER A 192 -14.53 0.86 -2.50
CA SER A 192 -15.92 0.43 -2.42
C SER A 192 -16.09 -1.04 -2.79
N VAL A 193 -17.23 -1.62 -2.40
CA VAL A 193 -17.65 -2.96 -2.86
C VAL A 193 -18.37 -2.81 -4.21
N GLY A 194 -17.94 -3.59 -5.21
CA GLY A 194 -18.65 -3.69 -6.51
C GLY A 194 -18.25 -2.66 -7.58
N GLY A 195 -17.07 -2.06 -7.51
CA GLY A 195 -16.49 -1.26 -8.60
C GLY A 195 -17.03 0.17 -8.74
N SER A 196 -17.89 0.64 -7.84
CA SER A 196 -18.42 2.03 -7.83
C SER A 196 -17.38 3.11 -7.51
N SER A 197 -16.15 2.71 -7.22
CA SER A 197 -15.00 3.55 -6.89
C SER A 197 -14.04 3.80 -8.05
N VAL A 198 -14.21 3.08 -9.18
CA VAL A 198 -13.30 3.16 -10.32
C VAL A 198 -13.58 4.42 -11.14
N VAL A 199 -12.50 5.13 -11.50
CA VAL A 199 -12.52 6.37 -12.28
C VAL A 199 -12.00 6.14 -13.71
N ASN A 200 -12.64 6.78 -14.69
CA ASN A 200 -12.21 6.72 -16.08
C ASN A 200 -10.93 7.53 -16.36
N ALA A 201 -9.90 6.86 -16.88
CA ALA A 201 -8.62 7.50 -17.21
C ALA A 201 -8.72 8.62 -18.26
N SER A 202 -9.77 8.63 -19.10
CA SER A 202 -9.94 9.64 -20.15
C SER A 202 -10.16 11.06 -19.62
N TYR A 203 -10.56 11.19 -18.36
CA TYR A 203 -10.72 12.49 -17.71
C TYR A 203 -9.38 13.22 -17.55
N PHE A 204 -8.26 12.50 -17.54
CA PHE A 204 -6.96 13.10 -17.30
C PHE A 204 -6.20 13.50 -18.58
N LYS A 205 -6.80 13.30 -19.77
CA LYS A 205 -6.14 13.58 -21.07
C LYS A 205 -5.76 15.05 -21.31
N SER A 206 -6.33 15.98 -20.55
CA SER A 206 -6.04 17.42 -20.68
C SER A 206 -4.77 17.87 -19.94
N PHE A 207 -4.08 16.95 -19.28
CA PHE A 207 -2.85 17.23 -18.54
C PHE A 207 -1.65 16.58 -19.22
N ASP A 208 -0.52 17.26 -19.19
CA ASP A 208 0.76 16.81 -19.73
C ASP A 208 1.37 15.68 -18.90
N TYR A 209 1.14 15.70 -17.58
CA TYR A 209 1.49 14.62 -16.67
C TYR A 209 0.45 14.47 -15.55
N VAL A 210 0.20 13.23 -15.14
CA VAL A 210 -0.75 12.90 -14.09
C VAL A 210 -0.08 11.98 -13.08
N ALA A 211 0.18 12.54 -11.90
CA ALA A 211 0.75 11.90 -10.73
C ALA A 211 -0.37 11.30 -9.87
N LEU A 212 -0.58 9.98 -10.00
CA LEU A 212 -1.55 9.23 -9.22
C LEU A 212 -0.91 8.56 -8.00
N GLY A 213 -1.64 8.56 -6.89
CA GLY A 213 -1.42 7.65 -5.75
C GLY A 213 -2.65 6.78 -5.52
N HIS A 214 -2.58 5.86 -4.55
CA HIS A 214 -3.57 4.86 -4.11
C HIS A 214 -3.11 3.42 -4.37
N LEU A 215 -2.64 3.13 -5.58
CA LEU A 215 -2.18 1.79 -5.95
C LEU A 215 -0.70 1.63 -5.63
N HIS A 216 -0.34 0.56 -4.92
CA HIS A 216 1.02 0.38 -4.40
C HIS A 216 2.01 -0.14 -5.45
N ARG A 217 1.54 -0.61 -6.60
CA ARG A 217 2.40 -0.97 -7.74
C ARG A 217 2.67 0.25 -8.61
N ALA A 218 3.96 0.51 -8.87
CA ALA A 218 4.38 1.48 -9.89
C ALA A 218 3.90 1.03 -11.28
N GLN A 219 3.03 1.81 -11.93
CA GLN A 219 2.40 1.40 -13.19
C GLN A 219 1.84 2.56 -14.00
N ARG A 220 1.65 2.29 -15.30
CA ARG A 220 0.93 3.15 -16.24
C ARG A 220 -0.54 2.79 -16.26
N VAL A 221 -1.42 3.78 -16.38
CA VAL A 221 -2.85 3.52 -16.62
C VAL A 221 -3.42 4.41 -17.73
N GLY A 222 -4.03 3.82 -18.74
CA GLY A 222 -4.70 4.54 -19.84
C GLY A 222 -3.76 5.21 -20.87
N ALA A 223 -2.76 5.98 -20.42
CA ALA A 223 -1.80 6.70 -21.27
C ALA A 223 -0.41 6.75 -20.64
N GLU A 224 0.66 6.94 -21.44
CA GLU A 224 2.06 6.92 -20.96
C GLU A 224 2.36 7.96 -19.86
N ASN A 225 1.66 9.08 -19.86
CA ASN A 225 1.86 10.19 -18.93
C ASN A 225 0.97 10.13 -17.68
N ILE A 226 0.19 9.05 -17.51
CA ILE A 226 -0.65 8.82 -16.34
C ILE A 226 -0.03 7.67 -15.53
N ARG A 227 0.52 8.00 -14.36
CA ARG A 227 1.38 7.10 -13.59
C ARG A 227 0.95 7.01 -12.14
N TYR A 228 0.88 5.79 -11.64
CA TYR A 228 1.09 5.52 -10.21
C TYR A 228 2.57 5.34 -9.96
N SER A 229 3.12 6.06 -8.98
CA SER A 229 4.49 5.79 -8.51
C SER A 229 4.57 4.54 -7.64
N GLY A 230 3.46 4.18 -6.98
CA GLY A 230 3.43 3.11 -6.00
C GLY A 230 4.10 3.50 -4.69
N SER A 231 3.95 2.61 -3.70
CA SER A 231 4.52 2.80 -2.37
C SER A 231 6.04 2.69 -2.36
N LEU A 232 6.68 3.22 -1.32
CA LEU A 232 8.13 3.10 -1.11
C LEU A 232 8.56 1.70 -0.65
N MET A 233 7.65 0.95 -0.04
CA MET A 233 7.89 -0.38 0.54
C MET A 233 6.80 -1.36 0.15
N LYS A 234 7.09 -2.66 0.28
CA LYS A 234 6.10 -3.73 0.12
C LYS A 234 5.29 -3.86 1.41
N TYR A 235 3.97 -3.79 1.29
CA TYR A 235 3.03 -3.72 2.42
C TYR A 235 2.03 -4.89 2.49
N SER A 236 2.13 -5.83 1.55
CA SER A 236 1.47 -7.13 1.46
C SER A 236 2.40 -8.14 0.77
N PHE A 237 2.21 -9.43 1.03
CA PHE A 237 2.89 -10.52 0.32
C PHE A 237 2.59 -10.55 -1.18
N SER A 238 1.43 -10.04 -1.60
CA SER A 238 1.09 -9.86 -3.03
C SER A 238 2.06 -8.92 -3.77
N GLU A 239 2.78 -8.07 -3.03
CA GLU A 239 3.74 -7.10 -3.59
C GLU A 239 5.17 -7.64 -3.66
N VAL A 240 5.41 -8.92 -3.37
CA VAL A 240 6.76 -9.53 -3.34
C VAL A 240 7.56 -9.29 -4.63
N ASN A 241 6.87 -9.23 -5.77
CA ASN A 241 7.47 -9.01 -7.10
C ASN A 241 7.45 -7.55 -7.55
N HIS A 242 6.95 -6.62 -6.74
CA HIS A 242 6.86 -5.21 -7.10
C HIS A 242 8.22 -4.55 -6.91
N LYS A 243 8.65 -3.79 -7.93
CA LYS A 243 9.80 -2.90 -7.83
C LYS A 243 9.34 -1.58 -7.22
N LYS A 244 9.90 -1.23 -6.07
CA LYS A 244 9.55 -0.04 -5.30
C LYS A 244 10.52 1.09 -5.61
N GLY A 245 10.04 2.33 -5.71
CA GLY A 245 10.86 3.43 -6.16
C GLY A 245 10.12 4.75 -6.33
N ILE A 246 10.73 5.64 -7.10
CA ILE A 246 10.25 6.98 -7.40
C ILE A 246 10.17 7.16 -8.91
N CYS A 247 9.13 7.83 -9.40
CA CYS A 247 9.10 8.28 -10.79
C CYS A 247 9.92 9.57 -10.92
N PHE A 248 10.98 9.54 -11.73
CA PHE A 248 11.65 10.73 -12.24
C PHE A 248 11.02 11.12 -13.58
N ILE A 249 10.69 12.40 -13.71
CA ILE A 249 10.06 12.94 -14.91
C ILE A 249 10.87 14.13 -15.39
N GLU A 250 11.21 14.12 -16.68
CA GLU A 250 11.77 15.26 -17.38
C GLU A 250 10.74 15.78 -18.39
N MET A 251 10.30 17.02 -18.19
CA MET A 251 9.30 17.70 -19.02
C MET A 251 9.95 18.78 -19.88
N ASP A 252 9.64 18.77 -21.18
CA ASP A 252 10.15 19.74 -22.15
C ASP A 252 9.31 21.04 -22.24
N GLU A 253 9.64 21.91 -23.19
CA GLU A 253 8.94 23.18 -23.45
C GLU A 253 7.49 22.99 -23.94
N LYS A 254 7.17 21.83 -24.53
CA LYS A 254 5.87 21.50 -25.14
C LYS A 254 4.99 20.66 -24.22
N GLY A 255 5.48 20.31 -23.02
CA GLY A 255 4.78 19.44 -22.08
C GLY A 255 5.00 17.94 -22.32
N ASN A 256 5.85 17.54 -23.28
CA ASN A 256 6.17 16.12 -23.41
C ASN A 256 7.01 15.65 -22.22
N VAL A 257 6.74 14.43 -21.77
CA VAL A 257 7.40 13.85 -20.60
C VAL A 257 8.20 12.61 -20.94
N LEU A 258 9.45 12.58 -20.47
CA LEU A 258 10.24 11.36 -20.32
C LEU A 258 10.08 10.89 -18.88
N ILE A 259 9.75 9.60 -18.68
CA ILE A 259 9.47 9.04 -17.35
C ILE A 259 10.40 7.85 -17.11
N GLU A 260 11.13 7.88 -16.00
CA GLU A 260 12.00 6.81 -15.53
C GLU A 260 11.62 6.42 -14.09
N ASN A 261 11.61 5.13 -13.78
CA ASN A 261 11.43 4.67 -12.41
C ASN A 261 12.79 4.39 -11.78
N ILE A 262 13.13 5.16 -10.76
CA ILE A 262 14.34 4.98 -9.97
C ILE A 262 14.02 4.06 -8.79
N GLU A 263 14.56 2.84 -8.83
CA GLU A 263 14.34 1.83 -7.79
C GLU A 263 15.03 2.23 -6.48
N LEU A 264 14.31 2.13 -5.36
CA LEU A 264 14.86 2.33 -4.02
C LEU A 264 15.04 0.98 -3.35
N LYS A 265 16.29 0.65 -3.01
CA LYS A 265 16.61 -0.63 -2.38
C LYS A 265 16.38 -0.57 -0.87
N PRO A 266 15.48 -1.39 -0.31
CA PRO A 266 15.25 -1.41 1.13
C PRO A 266 16.43 -2.06 1.86
N LYS A 267 16.52 -1.81 3.17
CA LYS A 267 17.47 -2.50 4.04
C LYS A 267 17.11 -3.98 4.23
N LYS A 268 15.82 -4.27 4.27
CA LYS A 268 15.21 -5.60 4.36
C LYS A 268 14.11 -5.67 3.32
N ASP A 269 14.22 -6.59 2.37
CA ASP A 269 13.16 -6.79 1.39
C ASP A 269 12.10 -7.77 1.93
N LEU A 270 10.98 -7.91 1.21
CA LEU A 270 9.97 -8.93 1.45
C LEU A 270 10.22 -10.12 0.52
N ARG A 271 10.27 -11.33 1.09
CA ARG A 271 10.38 -12.58 0.33
C ARG A 271 9.37 -13.61 0.82
N CYS A 272 8.81 -14.35 -0.11
CA CYS A 272 8.01 -15.53 0.16
C CYS A 272 8.82 -16.76 -0.24
N ILE A 273 9.06 -17.67 0.69
CA ILE A 273 9.80 -18.91 0.46
C ILE A 273 8.88 -20.10 0.69
N GLU A 274 9.00 -21.10 -0.17
CA GLU A 274 8.17 -22.30 -0.13
C GLU A 274 9.06 -23.54 -0.12
N GLY A 275 8.74 -24.51 0.75
CA GLY A 275 9.53 -25.75 0.86
C GLY A 275 9.20 -26.56 2.11
N TYR A 276 9.97 -27.63 2.32
CA TYR A 276 9.95 -28.38 3.57
C TYR A 276 10.79 -27.68 4.64
N LEU A 277 10.40 -27.79 5.91
CA LEU A 277 11.06 -27.12 7.02
C LEU A 277 12.57 -27.40 7.02
N ASP A 278 12.97 -28.66 6.92
CA ASP A 278 14.39 -29.07 6.97
C ASP A 278 15.20 -28.52 5.80
N GLU A 279 14.57 -28.24 4.65
CA GLU A 279 15.23 -27.60 3.52
C GLU A 279 15.41 -26.10 3.76
N ILE A 280 14.38 -25.44 4.28
CA ILE A 280 14.41 -24.01 4.57
C ILE A 280 15.41 -23.70 5.70
N LEU A 281 15.52 -24.58 6.68
CA LEU A 281 16.49 -24.45 7.79
C LEU A 281 17.95 -24.53 7.36
N LYS A 282 18.26 -24.94 6.11
CA LYS A 282 19.63 -24.88 5.55
C LYS A 282 20.12 -23.44 5.35
N GLY A 283 19.21 -22.47 5.36
CA GLY A 283 19.55 -21.04 5.30
C GLY A 283 19.45 -20.43 3.90
N PRO A 284 19.77 -19.13 3.82
CA PRO A 284 19.62 -18.35 2.58
C PRO A 284 20.53 -18.87 1.48
N LYS A 285 20.07 -18.80 0.23
CA LYS A 285 20.92 -19.08 -0.94
C LYS A 285 21.93 -17.94 -1.15
N ASN A 286 22.95 -18.16 -1.98
CA ASN A 286 23.95 -17.14 -2.29
C ASN A 286 23.29 -15.85 -2.80
N GLY A 287 23.57 -14.73 -2.13
CA GLY A 287 23.04 -13.40 -2.47
C GLY A 287 21.72 -13.05 -1.79
N GLU A 288 21.09 -13.97 -1.06
CA GLU A 288 19.88 -13.70 -0.29
C GLU A 288 20.20 -13.14 1.10
N ASN A 289 19.39 -12.19 1.56
CA ASN A 289 19.54 -11.60 2.88
C ASN A 289 18.68 -12.34 3.91
N LYS A 290 19.30 -12.92 4.94
CA LYS A 290 18.59 -13.61 6.03
C LYS A 290 17.71 -12.67 6.87
N ASP A 291 18.00 -11.37 6.84
CA ASP A 291 17.30 -10.36 7.63
C ASP A 291 16.09 -9.77 6.90
N ASP A 292 15.78 -10.23 5.69
CA ASP A 292 14.55 -9.88 4.98
C ASP A 292 13.29 -10.29 5.75
N TYR A 293 12.17 -9.63 5.49
CA TYR A 293 10.87 -10.07 5.95
C TYR A 293 10.46 -11.32 5.19
N ILE A 294 10.29 -12.43 5.91
CA ILE A 294 10.01 -13.72 5.28
C ILE A 294 8.58 -14.18 5.60
N CYS A 295 7.82 -14.47 4.54
CA CYS A 295 6.69 -15.40 4.61
C CYS A 295 7.16 -16.80 4.23
N VAL A 296 6.80 -17.80 5.02
CA VAL A 296 7.17 -19.20 4.76
C VAL A 296 5.93 -20.04 4.47
N THR A 297 5.83 -20.60 3.27
CA THR A 297 4.80 -21.59 2.94
C THR A 297 5.39 -22.98 3.12
N LEU A 298 4.96 -23.68 4.18
CA LEU A 298 5.49 -25.01 4.53
C LEU A 298 4.71 -26.13 3.82
N LYS A 299 5.46 -27.02 3.17
CA LYS A 299 4.94 -28.22 2.50
C LYS A 299 4.83 -29.43 3.42
N ASP A 300 5.41 -29.38 4.62
CA ASP A 300 5.39 -30.48 5.57
C ASP A 300 3.95 -30.85 5.97
N GLU A 301 3.65 -32.13 5.93
CA GLU A 301 2.40 -32.71 6.40
C GLU A 301 2.43 -32.91 7.92
N GLY A 302 1.26 -32.91 8.58
CA GLY A 302 1.15 -33.17 10.02
C GLY A 302 1.50 -31.99 10.93
N ALA A 303 1.67 -32.21 12.23
CA ALA A 303 1.98 -31.12 13.17
C ALA A 303 3.50 -30.85 13.22
N ILE A 304 3.90 -29.58 13.08
CA ILE A 304 5.30 -29.17 13.21
C ILE A 304 5.49 -28.47 14.56
N LEU A 305 6.26 -29.08 15.45
CA LEU A 305 6.62 -28.48 16.73
C LEU A 305 7.54 -27.27 16.52
N ASP A 306 7.09 -26.12 17.03
CA ASP A 306 7.81 -24.84 17.06
C ASP A 306 8.44 -24.44 15.71
N ALA A 307 7.65 -24.50 14.63
CA ALA A 307 8.10 -24.10 13.30
C ALA A 307 8.66 -22.67 13.29
N MET A 308 7.95 -21.73 13.94
CA MET A 308 8.34 -20.32 14.00
C MET A 308 9.67 -20.11 14.74
N GLY A 309 9.85 -20.74 15.91
CA GLY A 309 11.09 -20.62 16.66
C GLY A 309 12.28 -21.24 15.92
N LYS A 310 12.09 -22.37 15.25
CA LYS A 310 13.13 -22.99 14.40
C LYS A 310 13.50 -22.09 13.23
N LEU A 311 12.52 -21.59 12.48
CA LEU A 311 12.75 -20.69 11.33
C LEU A 311 13.46 -19.40 11.75
N ARG A 312 13.05 -18.80 12.88
CA ARG A 312 13.65 -17.55 13.40
C ARG A 312 15.10 -17.67 13.85
N LYS A 313 15.61 -18.88 14.10
CA LYS A 313 17.06 -19.09 14.32
C LYS A 313 17.89 -18.84 13.06
N VAL A 314 17.29 -19.03 11.89
CA VAL A 314 17.93 -18.90 10.57
C VAL A 314 17.57 -17.58 9.92
N TYR A 315 16.28 -17.22 9.95
CA TYR A 315 15.70 -16.02 9.39
C TYR A 315 15.04 -15.20 10.51
N PRO A 316 15.75 -14.26 11.15
CA PRO A 316 15.25 -13.56 12.34
C PRO A 316 13.91 -12.85 12.13
N ASN A 317 13.63 -12.41 10.90
CA ASN A 317 12.43 -11.66 10.52
C ASN A 317 11.40 -12.52 9.75
N VAL A 318 11.25 -13.81 10.10
CA VAL A 318 10.03 -14.55 9.69
C VAL A 318 8.82 -13.90 10.37
N VAL A 319 7.92 -13.39 9.53
CA VAL A 319 6.72 -12.65 9.95
C VAL A 319 5.45 -13.48 9.80
N HIS A 320 5.43 -14.45 8.90
CA HIS A 320 4.26 -15.28 8.67
C HIS A 320 4.64 -16.69 8.22
N ILE A 321 3.80 -17.67 8.58
CA ILE A 321 3.90 -19.06 8.13
C ILE A 321 2.53 -19.46 7.58
N GLU A 322 2.51 -19.91 6.34
CA GLU A 322 1.36 -20.47 5.68
C GLU A 322 1.47 -21.99 5.64
N ARG A 323 0.33 -22.66 5.85
CA ARG A 323 0.20 -24.11 5.69
C ARG A 323 -1.05 -24.39 4.85
N PRO A 324 -0.93 -24.41 3.51
CA PRO A 324 -2.07 -24.51 2.60
C PRO A 324 -2.97 -25.72 2.89
N GLN A 325 -2.37 -26.83 3.33
CA GLN A 325 -3.06 -28.08 3.67
C GLN A 325 -4.06 -27.94 4.85
N PHE A 326 -3.97 -26.87 5.62
CA PHE A 326 -4.87 -26.55 6.74
C PHE A 326 -5.71 -25.29 6.47
N THR A 327 -5.59 -24.69 5.27
CA THR A 327 -6.33 -23.50 4.88
C THR A 327 -7.64 -23.95 4.25
N ILE A 328 -8.72 -23.93 5.03
CA ILE A 328 -10.05 -24.39 4.62
C ILE A 328 -10.64 -23.42 3.58
N ASN A 329 -11.07 -23.96 2.42
CA ASN A 329 -12.06 -23.28 1.57
C ASN A 329 -13.33 -23.08 2.38
N ASN A 330 -13.84 -21.85 2.43
CA ASN A 330 -15.02 -21.39 3.19
C ASN A 330 -16.37 -22.09 2.87
N ASP A 331 -16.37 -23.20 2.14
CA ASP A 331 -17.50 -24.11 2.05
C ASP A 331 -17.59 -24.93 3.34
N CYS A 332 -17.90 -24.26 4.44
CA CYS A 332 -18.55 -24.88 5.57
C CYS A 332 -19.91 -25.41 5.08
N VAL A 333 -19.92 -26.63 4.53
CA VAL A 333 -21.16 -27.40 4.40
C VAL A 333 -21.70 -27.50 5.82
N GLY A 334 -22.76 -26.73 6.09
CA GLY A 334 -23.43 -26.74 7.36
C GLY A 334 -23.77 -28.18 7.74
N ALA A 335 -23.43 -28.52 8.99
CA ALA A 335 -23.79 -29.73 9.69
C ALA A 335 -25.01 -30.47 9.11
N ASP A 336 -24.79 -31.61 8.47
CA ASP A 336 -25.86 -32.58 8.29
C ASP A 336 -26.32 -33.02 9.70
N LYS A 337 -27.64 -33.07 9.88
CA LYS A 337 -28.32 -33.09 11.18
C LYS A 337 -28.08 -34.40 11.95
N ASP A 338 -27.02 -34.53 12.77
CA ASP A 338 -27.02 -35.39 13.98
C ASP A 338 -25.73 -35.37 14.86
N PHE A 339 -25.08 -34.21 15.04
CA PHE A 339 -23.87 -34.10 15.89
C PHE A 339 -24.06 -34.58 17.35
N LYS A 340 -25.30 -34.62 17.85
CA LYS A 340 -25.62 -35.12 19.20
C LYS A 340 -25.55 -36.64 19.35
N LYS A 341 -25.41 -37.41 18.26
CA LYS A 341 -25.34 -38.88 18.29
C LYS A 341 -23.97 -39.44 17.92
N MET A 342 -23.01 -38.60 17.54
CA MET A 342 -21.67 -39.02 17.15
C MET A 342 -20.78 -39.20 18.38
N SER A 343 -19.90 -40.20 18.36
CA SER A 343 -18.87 -40.33 19.39
C SER A 343 -17.83 -39.19 19.25
N GLU A 344 -17.08 -38.90 20.30
CA GLU A 344 -16.02 -37.89 20.27
C GLU A 344 -14.95 -38.19 19.20
N ILE A 345 -14.70 -39.47 18.95
CA ILE A 345 -13.81 -39.94 17.88
C ILE A 345 -14.39 -39.63 16.50
N ASP A 346 -15.69 -39.87 16.29
CA ASP A 346 -16.35 -39.59 15.02
C ASP A 346 -16.46 -38.08 14.77
N LEU A 347 -16.68 -37.30 15.82
CA LEU A 347 -16.74 -35.84 15.78
C LEU A 347 -15.36 -35.25 15.40
N PHE A 348 -14.29 -35.75 16.03
CA PHE A 348 -12.93 -35.36 15.71
C PHE A 348 -12.50 -35.83 14.33
N ALA A 349 -12.88 -37.05 13.91
CA ALA A 349 -12.59 -37.56 12.57
C ALA A 349 -13.28 -36.72 11.49
N SER A 350 -14.52 -36.28 11.73
CA SER A 350 -15.26 -35.39 10.84
C SER A 350 -14.58 -34.02 10.72
N PHE A 351 -14.20 -33.43 11.87
CA PHE A 351 -13.43 -32.19 11.91
C PHE A 351 -12.08 -32.32 11.21
N TYR A 352 -11.32 -33.39 11.48
CA TYR A 352 -10.03 -33.67 10.86
C TYR A 352 -10.16 -33.76 9.34
N LYS A 353 -11.16 -34.50 8.85
CA LYS A 353 -11.44 -34.62 7.41
C LYS A 353 -11.82 -33.27 6.80
N GLN A 354 -12.60 -32.44 7.50
CA GLN A 354 -12.98 -31.12 7.02
C GLN A 354 -11.79 -30.16 6.93
N VAL A 355 -10.89 -30.21 7.91
CA VAL A 355 -9.73 -29.30 8.01
C VAL A 355 -8.59 -29.72 7.07
N THR A 356 -8.35 -31.02 6.93
CA THR A 356 -7.17 -31.57 6.23
C THR A 356 -7.49 -32.19 4.87
N GLN A 357 -8.78 -32.29 4.53
CA GLN A 357 -9.31 -33.05 3.37
C GLN A 357 -8.87 -34.52 3.31
N SER A 358 -8.26 -35.02 4.39
CA SER A 358 -7.65 -36.35 4.48
C SER A 358 -8.45 -37.25 5.40
N THR A 359 -8.38 -38.57 5.17
CA THR A 359 -9.11 -39.53 5.99
C THR A 359 -8.43 -39.70 7.34
N PHE A 360 -9.21 -39.62 8.42
CA PHE A 360 -8.74 -39.98 9.76
C PHE A 360 -8.57 -41.50 9.84
N THR A 361 -7.34 -41.98 9.64
CA THR A 361 -6.98 -43.41 9.58
C THR A 361 -7.21 -44.12 10.91
N ASP A 362 -7.28 -45.45 10.88
CA ASP A 362 -7.47 -46.23 12.11
C ASP A 362 -6.27 -46.13 13.07
N GLU A 363 -5.08 -45.85 12.54
CA GLU A 363 -3.90 -45.52 13.33
C GLU A 363 -4.09 -44.23 14.12
N TYR A 364 -4.58 -43.17 13.48
CA TYR A 364 -4.90 -41.90 14.16
C TYR A 364 -6.05 -42.05 15.17
N LYS A 365 -7.07 -42.87 14.87
CA LYS A 365 -8.13 -43.19 15.83
C LYS A 365 -7.59 -43.85 17.08
N THR A 366 -6.63 -44.76 16.93
CA THR A 366 -6.01 -45.48 18.05
C THR A 366 -5.20 -44.52 18.92
N VAL A 367 -4.38 -43.66 18.31
CA VAL A 367 -3.61 -42.64 19.04
C VAL A 367 -4.53 -41.66 19.76
N PHE A 368 -5.55 -41.16 19.08
CA PHE A 368 -6.52 -40.23 19.66
C PHE A 368 -7.29 -40.84 20.83
N LYS A 369 -7.74 -42.09 20.69
CA LYS A 369 -8.39 -42.83 21.77
C LYS A 369 -7.49 -42.96 23.01
N ASN A 370 -6.22 -43.32 22.82
CA ASN A 370 -5.27 -43.46 23.94
C ASN A 370 -5.06 -42.12 24.67
N ILE A 371 -4.97 -41.00 23.94
CA ILE A 371 -4.84 -39.66 24.54
C ILE A 371 -6.11 -39.27 25.31
N LEU A 372 -7.27 -39.57 24.74
CA LEU A 372 -8.58 -39.28 25.34
C LEU A 372 -8.78 -40.10 26.63
N ASP A 373 -8.43 -41.38 26.61
CA ASP A 373 -8.48 -42.28 27.76
C ASP A 373 -7.52 -41.79 28.87
N GLN A 374 -6.30 -41.36 28.49
CA GLN A 374 -5.33 -40.78 29.43
C GLN A 374 -5.84 -39.47 30.05
N TYR A 375 -6.42 -38.58 29.24
CA TYR A 375 -7.03 -37.34 29.72
C TYR A 375 -8.17 -37.62 30.71
N TYR A 376 -9.02 -38.60 30.41
CA TYR A 376 -10.11 -38.98 31.29
C TYR A 376 -9.65 -39.68 32.57
N SER A 377 -8.54 -40.43 32.55
CA SER A 377 -7.91 -41.00 33.75
C SER A 377 -7.47 -39.89 34.70
N VAL A 378 -6.73 -38.90 34.17
CA VAL A 378 -6.23 -37.75 34.92
C VAL A 378 -7.37 -36.91 35.50
N MET A 379 -8.45 -36.70 34.74
CA MET A 379 -9.64 -35.98 35.21
C MET A 379 -10.45 -36.75 36.26
N ARG A 380 -10.33 -38.09 36.29
CA ARG A 380 -10.95 -38.95 37.31
C ARG A 380 -10.09 -39.18 38.55
N GLY A 381 -8.84 -38.71 38.54
CA GLY A 381 -7.90 -38.89 39.64
C GLY A 381 -7.30 -40.30 39.73
N GLU A 382 -7.28 -41.03 38.62
CA GLU A 382 -6.65 -42.36 38.46
C GLU A 382 -5.26 -42.28 37.84
#